data_AF-A0A6N7XVA6-F1
#
_entry.id   AF-A0A6N7XVA6-F1
#
_cell.length_a   1.000
_cell.length_b   1.000
_cell.length_c   1.000
_cell.angle_alpha   90.00
_cell.angle_beta   90.00
_cell.angle_gamma   90.00
#
_symmetry.space_group_name_H-M   'P 1'
#
loop_
_entity.id
_entity.type
_entity.pdbx_description
1 polymer ?
#
loop_
_entity_poly.entity_id
_entity_poly.type
_entity_poly.pdbx_seq_one_letter_code
_entity_poly.pdbx_strand_id
1 'polypeptide(L)' 'MHAQITLNIYYQVLNQYQAAQLLFESIKLDIFSYLDKPTTVAEIANETGYDEQNVELFLLALSSCNYIDKDNNSYEWD' A
#
# COMPACT_ATOMS: atom_id res chain seq x y z
N MET A 1 -31.33 3.69 -19.99
CA MET A 1 -31.03 4.34 -18.70
C MET A 1 -29.60 4.86 -18.78
N HIS A 2 -29.39 6.17 -19.00
CA HIS A 2 -28.04 6.73 -18.93
C HIS A 2 -27.66 6.82 -17.45
N ALA A 3 -26.65 6.07 -17.02
CA ALA A 3 -26.12 6.21 -15.67
C ALA A 3 -25.51 7.61 -15.56
N GLN A 4 -26.14 8.47 -14.76
CA GLN A 4 -25.61 9.78 -14.45
C GLN A 4 -24.52 9.58 -13.40
N ILE A 5 -23.26 9.66 -13.80
CA ILE A 5 -22.13 9.57 -12.88
C ILE A 5 -22.21 10.77 -11.94
N THR A 6 -22.46 10.51 -10.67
CA THR A 6 -22.37 11.52 -9.63
C THR A 6 -20.90 11.68 -9.21
N LEU A 7 -20.55 12.85 -8.67
CA LEU A 7 -19.20 13.11 -8.13
C LEU A 7 -18.76 12.03 -7.13
N ASN A 8 -19.68 11.54 -6.30
CA ASN A 8 -19.41 10.48 -5.33
C ASN A 8 -18.99 9.17 -6.03
N ILE A 9 -19.77 8.71 -7.02
CA ILE A 9 -19.45 7.50 -7.79
C ILE A 9 -18.10 7.65 -8.51
N TYR A 10 -17.82 8.83 -9.07
CA TYR A 10 -16.54 9.09 -9.72
C TYR A 10 -15.35 8.91 -8.77
N TYR A 11 -15.37 9.56 -7.60
CA TYR A 11 -14.27 9.44 -6.63
C TYR A 11 -14.16 8.04 -6.04
N GLN A 12 -15.29 7.35 -5.83
CA GLN A 12 -15.27 5.96 -5.37
C GLN A 12 -14.54 5.05 -6.38
N VAL A 13 -14.88 5.15 -7.67
CA VAL A 13 -14.25 4.35 -8.72
C VAL A 13 -12.76 4.69 -8.86
N LEU A 14 -12.40 5.98 -8.79
CA LEU A 14 -11.02 6.42 -8.86
C LEU A 14 -10.18 5.87 -7.69
N ASN A 15 -10.70 5.96 -6.47
CA ASN A 15 -10.02 5.45 -5.27
C ASN A 15 -9.85 3.93 -5.33
N GLN A 16 -10.88 3.20 -5.78
CA GLN A 16 -10.80 1.75 -5.96
C GLN A 16 -9.76 1.36 -7.02
N TYR A 17 -9.69 2.10 -8.12
CA TYR A 17 -8.70 1.87 -9.16
C TYR A 17 -7.27 2.11 -8.64
N GLN A 18 -7.03 3.22 -7.94
CA GLN A 18 -5.73 3.54 -7.36
C GLN A 18 -5.30 2.52 -6.30
N ALA A 19 -6.21 2.10 -5.42
CA ALA A 19 -5.95 1.08 -4.42
C ALA A 19 -5.59 -0.27 -5.08
N ALA A 20 -6.32 -0.67 -6.12
CA ALA A 20 -6.01 -1.88 -6.88
C ALA A 20 -4.64 -1.80 -7.55
N GLN A 21 -4.28 -0.66 -8.16
CA GLN A 21 -2.94 -0.46 -8.72
C GLN A 21 -1.85 -0.63 -7.66
N LEU A 22 -2.04 -0.02 -6.50
CA LEU A 22 -1.09 -0.11 -5.39
C LEU A 22 -0.89 -1.56 -4.93
N LEU A 23 -1.98 -2.33 -4.79
CA LEU A 23 -1.93 -3.76 -4.46
C LEU A 23 -1.18 -4.58 -5.52
N PHE A 24 -1.38 -4.30 -6.81
CA PHE A 24 -0.64 -5.01 -7.86
C PHE A 24 0.84 -4.68 -7.84
N GLU A 25 1.21 -3.43 -7.58
CA GLU A 25 2.62 -3.06 -7.46
C GLU A 25 3.27 -3.67 -6.21
N SER A 26 2.56 -3.80 -5.09
CA SER A 26 3.12 -4.44 -3.89
C SER A 26 3.40 -5.92 -4.09
N ILE A 27 2.56 -6.62 -4.86
CA ILE A 27 2.80 -8.00 -5.28
C ILE A 27 4.03 -8.10 -6.20
N LYS A 28 4.17 -7.19 -7.18
CA LYS A 28 5.32 -7.21 -8.10
C LYS A 28 6.65 -6.93 -7.39
N LEU A 29 6.62 -6.07 -6.38
CA LEU A 29 7.77 -5.71 -5.56
C LEU A 29 8.03 -6.73 -4.44
N ASP A 30 7.20 -7.76 -4.32
CA ASP A 30 7.29 -8.80 -3.28
C ASP A 30 7.27 -8.22 -1.85
N ILE A 31 6.58 -7.09 -1.65
CA ILE A 31 6.62 -6.35 -0.37
C ILE A 31 6.05 -7.16 0.80
N PHE A 32 5.00 -7.95 0.54
CA PHE A 32 4.34 -8.73 1.58
C PHE A 32 5.25 -9.79 2.22
N SER A 33 6.20 -10.35 1.45
CA SER A 33 7.16 -11.34 1.96
C SER A 33 8.10 -10.79 3.05
N TYR A 34 8.20 -9.47 3.21
CA TYR A 34 8.96 -8.81 4.28
C TYR A 34 8.10 -8.43 5.49
N LEU A 35 6.79 -8.64 5.42
CA LEU A 35 5.79 -8.18 6.40
C LEU A 35 5.11 -9.31 7.18
N ASP A 36 5.58 -10.56 7.07
CA ASP A 36 5.11 -11.73 7.86
C ASP A 36 5.28 -11.56 9.39
N LYS A 37 6.00 -10.52 9.80
CA LYS A 37 6.18 -10.07 11.19
C LYS A 37 6.25 -8.54 11.18
N PRO A 38 6.08 -7.88 12.34
CA PRO A 38 6.37 -6.45 12.48
C PRO A 38 7.77 -6.12 11.96
N THR A 39 7.84 -5.33 10.88
CA THR A 39 9.08 -4.94 10.21
C THR A 39 9.09 -3.43 9.97
N THR A 40 10.24 -2.80 10.22
CA THR A 40 10.45 -1.35 10.05
C THR A 40 10.80 -0.99 8.60
N VAL A 41 10.61 0.28 8.23
CA VAL A 41 11.01 0.80 6.92
C VAL A 41 12.50 0.53 6.64
N ALA A 42 13.35 0.78 7.63
CA ALA A 42 14.79 0.59 7.51
C ALA A 42 15.17 -0.88 7.27
N GLU A 43 14.48 -1.83 7.88
CA GLU A 43 14.71 -3.26 7.62
C GLU A 43 14.36 -3.63 6.17
N ILE A 44 13.20 -3.19 5.66
CA ILE A 44 12.80 -3.47 4.28
C ILE A 44 13.74 -2.79 3.28
N ALA A 45 14.14 -1.55 3.53
CA ALA A 45 15.09 -0.82 2.68
C ALA A 45 16.47 -1.53 2.64
N ASN A 46 16.93 -2.06 3.76
CA ASN A 46 18.18 -2.82 3.83
C ASN A 46 18.10 -4.17 3.09
N GLU A 47 16.98 -4.89 3.21
CA GLU A 47 16.79 -6.19 2.55
C GLU A 47 16.59 -6.06 1.03
N THR A 48 15.87 -5.03 0.59
CA THR A 48 15.53 -4.82 -0.83
C THR A 48 16.52 -3.95 -1.59
N GLY A 49 17.31 -3.13 -0.87
CA GLY A 49 18.14 -2.08 -1.45
C GLY A 49 17.35 -0.88 -1.98
N TYR A 50 16.05 -0.78 -1.66
CA TYR A 50 15.22 0.35 -2.04
C TYR A 50 15.53 1.59 -1.21
N ASP A 51 15.23 2.75 -1.78
CA ASP A 51 15.32 4.02 -1.07
C ASP A 51 14.31 4.05 0.09
N GLU A 52 14.80 4.37 1.29
CA GLU A 52 14.03 4.30 2.53
C GLU A 52 12.80 5.23 2.51
N GLN A 53 12.91 6.42 1.93
CA GLN A 53 11.78 7.35 1.84
C GLN A 53 10.69 6.82 0.90
N ASN A 54 11.09 6.21 -0.22
CA ASN A 54 10.14 5.58 -1.13
C ASN A 54 9.46 4.38 -0.49
N VAL A 55 10.18 3.57 0.28
CA VAL A 55 9.59 2.46 1.06
C VAL A 55 8.58 2.99 2.07
N GLU A 56 8.93 4.04 2.82
CA GLU A 56 8.02 4.65 3.80
C GLU A 56 6.73 5.14 3.15
N LEU A 57 6.84 5.91 2.05
CA LEU A 57 5.69 6.41 1.32
C LEU A 57 4.80 5.29 0.78
N PHE A 58 5.43 4.20 0.29
CA PHE A 58 4.71 3.06 -0.25
C PHE A 58 3.94 2.30 0.84
N LEU A 59 4.57 2.03 1.99
CA LEU A 59 3.93 1.35 3.13
C LEU A 59 2.82 2.21 3.75
N LEU A 60 3.02 3.53 3.84
CA LEU A 60 1.96 4.45 4.28
C LEU A 60 0.74 4.42 3.36
N ALA A 61 0.97 4.36 2.04
CA ALA A 61 -0.12 4.24 1.07
C ALA A 61 -0.86 2.91 1.23
N LEU A 62 -0.13 1.80 1.41
CA LEU A 62 -0.72 0.47 1.61
C LEU A 62 -1.56 0.43 2.89
N SER A 63 -1.04 0.99 3.98
CA SER A 63 -1.74 1.07 5.27
C SER A 63 -2.98 1.95 5.17
N SER A 64 -2.91 3.08 4.46
CA SER A 64 -4.06 3.96 4.21
C SER A 64 -5.17 3.28 3.38
N CYS A 65 -4.83 2.27 2.60
CA CYS A 65 -5.77 1.42 1.86
C CYS A 65 -6.23 0.18 2.65
N ASN A 66 -5.80 0.00 3.91
CA ASN A 66 -6.04 -1.16 4.76
C ASN A 66 -5.52 -2.48 4.15
N TYR A 67 -4.42 -2.43 3.39
CA TYR A 67 -3.75 -3.63 2.89
C TYR A 67 -2.73 -4.20 3.85
N ILE A 68 -2.20 -3.37 4.76
CA ILE A 68 -1.24 -3.75 5.81
C ILE A 68 -1.54 -2.93 7.05
N ASP A 69 -1.15 -3.45 8.21
CA ASP A 69 -1.26 -2.73 9.47
C ASP A 69 0.01 -1.94 9.77
N LYS A 70 -0.17 -0.80 10.45
CA LYS A 70 0.93 0.03 10.96
C LYS A 70 0.80 0.13 12.48
N ASP A 71 1.81 -0.35 13.20
CA ASP A 71 1.95 -0.13 14.63
C ASP A 71 3.23 0.68 14.91
N ASN A 72 3.06 1.91 15.40
CA ASN A 72 4.14 2.86 15.66
C ASN A 72 5.08 3.02 14.45
N ASN A 73 6.24 2.34 14.50
CA ASN A 73 7.31 2.41 13.51
C ASN A 73 7.48 1.11 12.70
N SER A 74 6.59 0.14 12.87
CA SER A 74 6.60 -1.14 12.15
C SER A 74 5.32 -1.34 11.35
N TYR A 75 5.43 -2.17 10.32
CA TYR A 75 4.34 -2.61 9.47
C TYR A 75 4.29 -4.14 9.47
N GLU A 76 3.09 -4.70 9.32
CA GLU A 76 2.88 -6.15 9.21
C GLU A 76 1.70 -6.44 8.27
N TRP A 77 1.66 -7.65 7.74
CA TRP A 77 0.59 -8.16 6.88
C TRP A 77 0.09 -9.50 7.42
N ASP A 78 -1.22 -9.56 7.71
CA ASP A 78 -1.93 -10.74 8.24
C ASP A 78 -2.62 -11.54 7.11
#